data_AF-A0AAJ5WUG5-F1
#
_entry.id   AF-A0AAJ5WUG5-F1
#
_cell.length_a   1.000
_cell.length_b   1.000
_cell.length_c   1.000
_cell.angle_alpha   90.00
_cell.angle_beta   90.00
_cell.angle_gamma   90.00
#
_symmetry.space_group_name_H-M   'P 1'
#
loop_
_entity.id
_entity.type
_entity.pdbx_description
1 polymer ?
#
loop_
_entity_poly.entity_id
_entity_poly.type
_entity_poly.pdbx_seq_one_letter_code
_entity_poly.pdbx_strand_id
1 'polypeptide(L)'
;MRRFKTVDVIIQGVLLLAIFFCTLKYPGKESKVFLASYLAISGWQLMSAIVHALIRFPNPAFMRKVYNWGLLIFVAFSICAAVLGWAILVALAWVMLTPCMAIFYWIVCIGETNRWRTRLSAEQQDRDTNPEAEQQVQ
;
A
#
# COMPACT_ATOMS: atom_id res chain seq x y z
N MET A 1 9.81 2.49 -12.21
CA MET A 1 9.25 1.81 -11.01
C MET A 1 9.53 2.51 -9.69
N ARG A 2 10.74 3.04 -9.43
CA ARG A 2 11.03 3.78 -8.17
C ARG A 2 10.07 4.96 -7.96
N ARG A 3 9.90 5.78 -9.01
CA ARG A 3 8.98 6.92 -9.01
C ARG A 3 7.55 6.50 -8.66
N PHE A 4 7.07 5.38 -9.20
CA PHE A 4 5.73 4.86 -8.89
C PHE A 4 5.58 4.52 -7.41
N LYS A 5 6.51 3.76 -6.81
CA LYS A 5 6.46 3.43 -5.37
C LYS A 5 6.52 4.67 -4.48
N THR A 6 7.39 5.62 -4.81
CA THR A 6 7.49 6.88 -4.06
C THR A 6 6.18 7.66 -4.14
N VAL A 7 5.58 7.75 -5.33
CA VAL A 7 4.28 8.40 -5.53
C VAL A 7 3.17 7.67 -4.77
N ASP A 8 3.14 6.33 -4.81
CA ASP A 8 2.17 5.52 -4.08
C ASP A 8 2.25 5.73 -2.56
N VAL A 9 3.46 5.74 -1.99
CA VAL A 9 3.69 6.04 -0.57
C VAL A 9 3.22 7.46 -0.21
N ILE A 10 3.51 8.45 -1.07
CA ILE A 10 3.09 9.84 -0.84
C ILE A 10 1.55 9.93 -0.89
N ILE A 11 0.92 9.37 -1.91
CA ILE A 11 -0.54 9.39 -2.06
C ILE A 11 -1.20 8.69 -0.87
N GLN A 12 -0.71 7.51 -0.48
CA GLN A 12 -1.21 6.78 0.70
C GLN A 12 -1.09 7.62 1.98
N GLY A 13 0.07 8.28 2.18
CA GLY A 13 0.30 9.16 3.32
C GLY A 13 -0.63 10.38 3.34
N VAL A 14 -0.81 11.03 2.19
CA VAL A 14 -1.73 12.18 2.04
C VAL A 14 -3.16 11.76 2.33
N LEU A 15 -3.61 10.61 1.80
CA LEU A 15 -4.95 10.10 2.06
C LEU A 15 -5.16 9.73 3.54
N LEU A 16 -4.17 9.13 4.20
CA LEU A 16 -4.21 8.83 5.63
C LEU A 16 -4.29 10.10 6.49
N LEU A 17 -3.54 11.14 6.14
CA LEU A 17 -3.64 12.43 6.82
C LEU A 17 -4.99 13.09 6.57
N ALA A 18 -5.49 13.07 5.33
CA ALA A 18 -6.78 13.63 4.98
C ALA A 18 -7.90 13.00 5.80
N ILE A 19 -7.94 11.67 5.92
CA ILE A 19 -8.98 11.00 6.73
C ILE A 19 -8.82 11.28 8.22
N PHE A 20 -7.60 11.36 8.73
CA PHE A 20 -7.33 11.73 10.12
C PHE A 20 -7.88 13.13 10.43
N PHE A 21 -7.54 14.14 9.62
CA PHE A 21 -8.02 15.50 9.79
C PHE A 21 -9.53 15.64 9.55
N CYS A 22 -10.10 14.94 8.56
CA CYS A 22 -11.54 14.92 8.33
C CYS A 22 -12.28 14.34 9.54
N THR A 23 -11.76 13.27 10.15
CA THR A 23 -12.36 12.64 11.33
C THR A 23 -12.31 13.57 12.54
N LEU A 24 -11.21 14.30 12.74
CA LEU A 24 -11.08 15.27 13.84
C LEU A 24 -11.96 16.51 13.65
N LYS A 25 -12.06 17.03 12.43
CA LYS A 25 -12.77 18.29 12.14
C LYS A 25 -14.29 18.13 12.09
N TYR A 26 -14.78 16.96 11.68
CA TYR A 26 -16.21 16.71 11.49
C TYR A 26 -16.72 15.52 12.32
N PRO A 27 -16.67 15.60 13.66
CA PRO A 27 -17.21 14.54 14.50
C PRO A 27 -18.72 14.44 14.28
N GLY A 28 -19.16 13.34 13.65
CA GLY A 28 -20.55 12.89 13.64
C GLY A 28 -21.54 13.59 12.70
N LYS A 29 -21.14 14.46 11.76
CA LYS A 29 -22.12 15.25 10.96
C LYS A 29 -22.06 15.17 9.43
N GLU A 30 -21.01 14.60 8.83
CA GLU A 30 -20.87 14.56 7.36
C GLU A 30 -20.64 13.11 6.87
N SER A 31 -21.69 12.29 6.93
CA SER A 31 -21.63 10.87 6.52
C SER A 31 -21.13 10.69 5.09
N LYS A 32 -21.44 11.65 4.19
CA LYS A 32 -21.05 11.61 2.78
C LYS A 32 -19.55 11.85 2.57
N VAL A 33 -18.96 12.87 3.23
CA VAL A 33 -17.53 13.18 3.09
C VAL A 33 -16.69 12.08 3.73
N PHE A 34 -17.11 11.58 4.90
CA PHE A 34 -16.45 10.46 5.56
C PHE A 34 -16.46 9.20 4.70
N LEU A 35 -17.64 8.83 4.16
CA LEU A 35 -17.78 7.67 3.29
C LEU A 35 -16.98 7.82 1.99
N ALA A 36 -17.02 8.99 1.35
CA ALA A 36 -16.25 9.27 0.14
C ALA A 36 -14.74 9.15 0.39
N SER A 37 -14.25 9.65 1.52
CA SER A 37 -12.84 9.55 1.92
C SER A 37 -12.44 8.09 2.15
N TYR A 38 -13.29 7.30 2.80
CA TYR A 38 -13.08 5.85 2.99
C TYR A 38 -13.02 5.10 1.66
N LEU A 39 -13.96 5.36 0.74
CA LEU A 39 -13.99 4.75 -0.58
C LEU A 39 -12.76 5.12 -1.40
N ALA A 40 -12.31 6.37 -1.33
CA ALA A 40 -11.09 6.80 -2.01
C ALA A 40 -9.85 6.04 -1.51
N ILE A 41 -9.71 5.87 -0.20
CA ILE A 41 -8.60 5.11 0.40
C ILE A 41 -8.65 3.64 0.00
N SER A 42 -9.80 2.99 0.20
CA SER A 42 -9.97 1.57 -0.13
C SER A 42 -9.76 1.33 -1.63
N GLY A 43 -10.30 2.21 -2.47
CA GLY A 43 -10.14 2.16 -3.92
C GLY A 43 -8.69 2.32 -4.35
N TRP A 44 -7.98 3.29 -3.77
CA TRP A 44 -6.55 3.48 -4.05
C TRP A 44 -5.71 2.27 -3.61
N GLN A 45 -5.97 1.71 -2.42
CA GLN A 45 -5.29 0.50 -1.96
C GLN A 45 -5.48 -0.67 -2.91
N LEU A 46 -6.73 -0.92 -3.34
CA LEU A 46 -7.04 -2.00 -4.26
C LEU A 46 -6.36 -1.80 -5.61
N MET A 47 -6.42 -0.58 -6.16
CA MET A 47 -5.75 -0.22 -7.40
C MET A 47 -4.23 -0.41 -7.30
N SER A 48 -3.64 0.08 -6.22
CA SER A 48 -2.20 -0.04 -5.98
C SER A 48 -1.76 -1.50 -5.82
N ALA A 49 -2.55 -2.32 -5.12
CA ALA A 49 -2.31 -3.75 -5.01
C ALA A 49 -2.39 -4.46 -6.38
N ILE A 50 -3.36 -4.12 -7.23
CA ILE A 50 -3.47 -4.64 -8.60
C ILE A 50 -2.24 -4.27 -9.42
N VAL A 51 -1.84 -3.00 -9.43
CA VAL A 51 -0.64 -2.56 -10.15
C VAL A 51 0.61 -3.29 -9.67
N HIS A 52 0.76 -3.49 -8.35
CA HIS A 52 1.88 -4.24 -7.78
C HIS A 52 1.83 -5.75 -8.06
N ALA A 53 0.63 -6.32 -8.30
CA ALA A 53 0.48 -7.72 -8.68
C ALA A 53 0.83 -7.95 -10.16
N LEU A 54 0.44 -7.01 -11.03
CA LEU A 54 0.73 -7.06 -12.46
C LEU A 54 2.21 -6.80 -12.77
N ILE A 55 2.83 -5.91 -12.00
CA ILE A 55 4.26 -5.61 -12.13
C ILE A 55 5.06 -6.64 -11.33
N ARG A 56 5.60 -7.65 -12.00
CA ARG A 56 6.43 -8.70 -11.37
C ARG A 56 7.70 -8.09 -10.76
N PHE A 57 7.79 -8.09 -9.44
CA PHE A 57 9.01 -7.71 -8.72
C PHE A 57 9.90 -8.93 -8.49
N PRO A 58 11.21 -8.86 -8.75
CA PRO A 58 12.12 -10.02 -8.68
C PRO A 58 12.33 -10.61 -7.28
N ASN A 59 11.76 -10.02 -6.23
CA ASN A 59 11.69 -10.63 -4.90
C ASN A 59 10.66 -9.88 -4.04
N PRO A 60 9.37 -10.27 -4.05
CA PRO A 60 8.41 -9.68 -3.13
C PRO A 60 8.82 -10.06 -1.71
N ALA A 61 9.10 -9.06 -0.87
CA ALA A 61 9.38 -9.29 0.54
C ALA A 61 8.25 -10.12 1.16
N PHE A 62 8.57 -11.01 2.11
CA PHE A 62 7.57 -11.85 2.80
C PHE A 62 6.34 -11.05 3.26
N MET A 63 6.58 -9.86 3.83
CA MET A 63 5.53 -8.94 4.27
C MET A 63 4.55 -8.51 3.16
N ARG A 64 5.02 -8.34 1.91
CA ARG A 64 4.14 -8.04 0.76
C ARG A 64 3.26 -9.23 0.40
N LYS A 65 3.78 -10.45 0.51
CA LYS A 65 2.96 -11.66 0.30
C LYS A 65 1.86 -11.75 1.36
N VAL A 66 2.20 -11.49 2.62
CA VAL A 66 1.23 -11.46 3.73
C VAL A 66 0.17 -10.39 3.49
N TYR A 67 0.56 -9.18 3.10
CA TYR A 67 -0.38 -8.11 2.76
C TYR A 67 -1.33 -8.50 1.61
N ASN A 68 -0.78 -8.99 0.49
CA ASN A 68 -1.58 -9.36 -0.67
C ASN A 68 -2.57 -10.50 -0.36
N TRP A 69 -2.14 -11.52 0.40
CA TRP A 69 -3.03 -12.59 0.86
C TRP A 69 -4.11 -12.08 1.80
N GLY A 70 -3.75 -11.22 2.76
CA GLY A 70 -4.71 -10.59 3.66
C GLY A 70 -5.76 -9.78 2.91
N LEU A 71 -5.33 -8.97 1.94
CA LEU A 71 -6.22 -8.18 1.09
C LEU A 71 -7.13 -9.08 0.24
N LEU A 72 -6.60 -10.14 -0.35
CA LEU A 72 -7.38 -11.08 -1.16
C LEU A 72 -8.44 -11.79 -0.32
N ILE A 73 -8.07 -12.32 0.84
CA ILE A 73 -9.01 -12.96 1.79
C ILE A 73 -10.09 -11.96 2.19
N PHE A 74 -9.71 -10.72 2.48
CA PHE A 74 -10.65 -9.68 2.88
C PHE A 74 -11.65 -9.34 1.77
N VAL A 75 -11.18 -9.18 0.54
CA VAL A 75 -12.04 -8.95 -0.64
C VAL A 75 -12.96 -10.15 -0.89
N ALA A 76 -12.42 -11.37 -0.86
CA ALA A 76 -13.21 -12.59 -1.05
C ALA A 76 -14.32 -12.73 0.01
N PHE A 77 -13.99 -12.53 1.28
CA PHE A 77 -14.96 -12.55 2.38
C PHE A 77 -16.04 -11.48 2.20
N SER A 78 -15.65 -10.28 1.74
CA SER A 78 -16.57 -9.18 1.47
C SER A 78 -17.58 -9.54 0.36
N ILE A 79 -17.13 -10.18 -0.72
CA ILE A 79 -17.99 -10.65 -1.80
C ILE A 79 -18.95 -11.73 -1.31
N CYS A 80 -18.45 -12.74 -0.60
CA CYS A 80 -19.29 -13.82 -0.06
C CYS A 80 -20.38 -13.28 0.89
N ALA A 81 -20.00 -12.40 1.80
CA ALA A 81 -20.94 -11.83 2.76
C ALA A 81 -21.95 -10.86 2.11
N ALA A 82 -21.58 -10.16 1.03
CA ALA A 82 -22.52 -9.37 0.24
C ALA A 82 -23.59 -10.26 -0.43
N VAL A 83 -23.19 -11.39 -1.02
CA VAL A 83 -24.12 -12.34 -1.65
C VAL A 83 -25.10 -12.95 -0.64
N LEU A 84 -24.64 -13.19 0.59
CA LEU A 84 -25.45 -13.76 1.66
C LEU A 84 -26.35 -12.75 2.39
N GLY A 85 -26.36 -11.47 1.98
CA GLY A 85 -27.19 -10.42 2.59
C GLY A 85 -26.60 -9.78 3.85
N TRP A 86 -25.34 -10.05 4.19
CA TRP A 86 -24.66 -9.53 5.39
C TRP A 86 -23.87 -8.24 5.12
N ALA A 87 -24.28 -7.46 4.10
CA ALA A 87 -23.55 -6.30 3.61
C ALA A 87 -23.24 -5.26 4.70
N ILE A 88 -24.13 -5.09 5.68
CA ILE A 88 -23.94 -4.15 6.81
C ILE A 88 -22.77 -4.57 7.70
N LEU A 89 -22.65 -5.86 8.04
CA LEU A 89 -21.52 -6.35 8.85
C LEU A 89 -20.19 -6.20 8.09
N VAL A 90 -20.20 -6.44 6.79
CA VAL A 90 -19.02 -6.21 5.93
C VAL A 90 -18.63 -4.75 5.92
N ALA A 91 -19.60 -3.83 5.77
CA ALA A 91 -19.34 -2.40 5.79
C ALA A 91 -18.73 -1.96 7.12
N LEU A 92 -19.23 -2.47 8.25
CA LEU A 92 -18.65 -2.20 9.57
C LEU A 92 -17.22 -2.74 9.70
N ALA A 93 -16.97 -3.97 9.22
CA ALA A 93 -15.65 -4.56 9.19
C ALA A 93 -14.68 -3.75 8.31
N TRP A 94 -15.14 -3.22 7.17
CA TRP A 94 -14.38 -2.32 6.30
C TRP A 94 -13.97 -1.05 7.01
N VAL A 95 -14.87 -0.40 7.74
CA VAL A 95 -14.55 0.82 8.48
C VAL A 95 -13.46 0.56 9.54
N MET A 96 -13.42 -0.62 10.16
CA MET A 96 -12.39 -0.93 11.15
C MET A 96 -11.09 -1.44 10.53
N LEU A 97 -11.15 -2.29 9.50
CA LEU A 97 -9.99 -3.00 8.99
C LEU A 97 -9.21 -2.21 7.93
N THR A 98 -9.88 -1.42 7.09
CA THR A 98 -9.23 -0.62 6.05
C THR A 98 -8.13 0.31 6.59
N PRO A 99 -8.30 1.08 7.69
CA PRO A 99 -7.22 1.92 8.21
C PRO A 99 -6.03 1.09 8.72
N CYS A 100 -6.28 -0.05 9.37
CA CYS A 100 -5.22 -0.96 9.80
C CYS A 100 -4.43 -1.53 8.62
N MET A 101 -5.14 -1.96 7.56
CA MET A 101 -4.53 -2.43 6.32
C MET A 101 -3.78 -1.31 5.58
N ALA A 102 -4.28 -0.07 5.63
CA ALA A 102 -3.62 1.10 5.07
C ALA A 102 -2.25 1.34 5.71
N ILE A 103 -2.21 1.32 7.04
CA ILE A 103 -1.00 1.54 7.83
C ILE A 103 -0.02 0.39 7.56
N PHE A 104 -0.50 -0.86 7.60
CA PHE A 104 0.34 -2.02 7.30
C PHE A 104 0.94 -1.93 5.89
N TYR A 105 0.13 -1.60 4.89
CA TYR A 105 0.60 -1.39 3.51
C TYR A 105 1.68 -0.30 3.42
N TRP A 106 1.44 0.82 4.08
CA TRP A 106 2.37 1.95 4.10
C TRP A 106 3.72 1.57 4.71
N ILE A 107 3.72 0.84 5.84
CA ILE A 107 4.94 0.32 6.48
C ILE A 107 5.70 -0.62 5.54
N VAL A 108 5.00 -1.54 4.87
CA VAL A 108 5.61 -2.45 3.89
C VAL A 108 6.28 -1.67 2.77
N CYS A 109 5.62 -0.63 2.24
CA CYS A 109 6.15 0.18 1.16
C CYS A 109 7.36 1.02 1.58
N ILE A 110 7.37 1.56 2.82
CA ILE A 110 8.55 2.24 3.39
C ILE A 110 9.72 1.26 3.51
N GLY A 111 9.48 0.09 4.11
CA GLY A 111 10.52 -0.93 4.31
C GLY A 111 11.10 -1.46 3.00
N GLU A 112 10.29 -1.55 1.95
CA GLU A 112 10.80 -1.83 0.60
C GLU A 112 11.63 -0.68 0.04
N THR A 113 11.13 0.56 0.13
CA THR A 113 11.82 1.74 -0.38
C THR A 113 13.21 1.90 0.25
N ASN A 114 13.32 1.66 1.56
CA ASN A 114 14.58 1.71 2.29
C ASN A 114 15.55 0.61 1.83
N ARG A 115 15.08 -0.63 1.67
CA ARG A 115 15.91 -1.73 1.16
C ARG A 115 16.48 -1.45 -0.23
N TRP A 116 15.71 -0.81 -1.10
CA TRP A 116 16.20 -0.38 -2.41
C TRP A 116 17.28 0.69 -2.29
N ARG A 117 17.09 1.69 -1.41
CA ARG A 117 18.09 2.75 -1.19
C ARG A 117 19.42 2.17 -0.70
N THR A 118 19.39 1.24 0.26
CA THR A 118 20.60 0.61 0.79
C THR A 118 21.35 -0.19 -0.28
N ARG A 119 20.64 -0.98 -1.10
CA ARG A 119 21.26 -1.74 -2.20
C ARG A 119 21.97 -0.84 -3.20
N LEU A 120 21.36 0.30 -3.51
CA LEU A 120 21.94 1.25 -4.45
C LEU A 120 23.18 1.94 -3.91
N SER A 121 23.16 2.31 -2.63
CA SER A 121 24.34 2.87 -1.99
C SER A 121 25.49 1.86 -1.97
N ALA A 122 25.20 0.57 -1.76
CA ALA A 122 26.21 -0.49 -1.83
C ALA A 122 26.73 -0.71 -3.26
N GLU A 123 25.84 -0.77 -4.27
CA GLU A 123 26.23 -0.90 -5.68
C GLU A 123 27.05 0.31 -6.18
N GLN A 124 26.70 1.52 -5.74
CA GLN A 124 27.46 2.72 -6.09
C GLN A 124 28.84 2.71 -5.42
N GLN A 125 28.90 2.37 -4.14
CA GLN A 125 30.15 2.28 -3.41
C GLN A 125 31.09 1.21 -4.02
N ASP A 126 30.55 0.07 -4.43
CA ASP A 126 31.31 -0.99 -5.09
C ASP A 126 31.95 -0.51 -6.39
N ARG A 127 31.19 0.20 -7.25
CA ARG A 127 31.71 0.84 -8.47
C ARG A 127 32.80 1.86 -8.17
N ASP A 128 32.59 2.71 -7.17
CA ASP A 128 33.55 3.75 -6.79
C ASP A 128 34.85 3.13 -6.23
N THR A 129 34.78 1.97 -5.59
CA THR A 129 35.95 1.24 -5.06
C THR A 129 36.65 0.33 -6.06
N ASN A 130 35.98 -0.06 -7.14
CA ASN A 130 36.53 -1.00 -8.13
C ASN A 130 36.20 -0.57 -9.58
N PRO A 131 36.83 0.51 -10.09
CA PRO A 131 36.55 1.02 -11.43
C PRO A 131 36.99 0.06 -12.56
N GLU A 132 37.91 -0.87 -12.29
CA GLU A 132 38.40 -1.86 -13.26
C GLU A 132 37.37 -2.95 -13.55
N ALA A 133 36.46 -3.25 -12.60
CA ALA A 133 35.39 -4.22 -12.80
C ALA A 133 34.35 -3.77 -13.86
N GLU A 134 34.19 -2.46 -14.08
CA GLU A 134 33.32 -1.95 -15.16
C GLU A 134 33.95 -2.11 -16.56
N GLN A 135 35.28 -2.19 -16.66
CA GLN A 135 35.98 -2.35 -17.94
C GLN A 135 35.97 -3.80 -18.47
N GLN A 136 35.70 -4.80 -17.62
CA GLN A 136 35.70 -6.21 -18.01
C GLN A 136 34.33 -6.74 -18.50
N VAL A 137 33.28 -5.93 -18.42
CA VAL A 137 31.90 -6.31 -18.80
C VAL A 137 31.49 -5.73 -20.17
N GLN A 138 32.37 -4.94 -20.81
CA GLN A 138 32.22 -4.44 -22.19
C GLN A 138 32.95 -5.35 -23.17
#